data_AF-G3KFL3-F1
#
_entry.id   AF-G3KFL3-F1
#
_cell.length_a   1.000
_cell.length_b   1.000
_cell.length_c   1.000
_cell.angle_alpha   90.00
_cell.angle_beta   90.00
_cell.angle_gamma   90.00
#
_symmetry.space_group_name_H-M   'P 1'
#
loop_
_entity.id
_entity.type
_entity.pdbx_description
1 polymer ?
#
loop_
_entity_poly.entity_id
_entity_poly.type
_entity_poly.pdbx_seq_one_letter_code
_entity_poly.pdbx_strand_id
1 'polypeptide(L)'
;MRLSYVFVVFAASLLVTADTLSTNTGVQAANLVGPAQRLLRKHYTAAENDGDSEARALNPEKMKTMWKAGMTVDGYAAKLKLTDKIAAAANSAKAMEKLGETHKMKKLLRYLNYVAEHTAV
;
A
#
# COMPACT_ATOMS: atom_id res chain seq x y z
N MET A 1 11.46 35.76 -18.21
CA MET A 1 12.63 35.74 -17.31
C MET A 1 12.83 34.30 -16.84
N ARG A 2 14.03 33.75 -17.06
CA ARG A 2 14.38 32.33 -16.87
C ARG A 2 14.58 32.05 -15.38
N LEU A 3 13.78 31.15 -14.80
CA LEU A 3 13.94 30.72 -13.41
C LEU A 3 14.32 29.24 -13.41
N SER A 4 15.63 29.00 -13.55
CA SER A 4 16.24 27.69 -13.43
C SER A 4 16.42 27.38 -11.95
N TYR A 5 15.57 26.55 -11.35
CA TYR A 5 15.81 26.00 -10.02
C TYR A 5 16.21 24.53 -10.16
N VAL A 6 17.52 24.31 -10.06
CA VAL A 6 18.18 23.02 -9.93
C VAL A 6 17.96 22.53 -8.49
N PHE A 7 17.08 21.56 -8.29
CA PHE A 7 16.97 20.85 -7.01
C PHE A 7 17.73 19.53 -7.10
N VAL A 8 18.96 19.52 -6.58
CA VAL A 8 19.76 18.32 -6.33
C VAL A 8 19.58 17.97 -4.86
N VAL A 9 18.89 16.86 -4.56
CA VAL A 9 18.79 16.32 -3.19
C VAL A 9 19.42 14.93 -3.17
N PHE A 10 20.62 14.85 -2.60
CA PHE A 10 21.28 13.60 -2.24
C PHE A 10 20.71 13.10 -0.91
N ALA A 11 20.24 11.85 -0.86
CA ALA A 11 20.02 11.14 0.40
C ALA A 11 20.80 9.81 0.35
N ALA A 12 21.87 9.78 1.13
CA ALA A 12 22.80 8.67 1.24
C ALA A 12 22.13 7.42 1.83
N SER A 13 22.49 6.28 1.26
CA SER A 13 22.17 4.93 1.71
C SER A 13 22.75 4.67 3.12
N LEU A 14 21.88 4.58 4.12
CA LEU A 14 22.23 4.10 5.46
C LEU A 14 21.39 2.84 5.74
N LEU A 15 21.86 1.68 5.28
CA LEU A 15 21.34 0.39 5.77
C LEU A 15 22.38 -0.21 6.70
N VAL A 16 22.17 0.09 7.97
CA VAL A 16 22.86 -0.42 9.15
C VAL A 16 22.63 -1.93 9.26
N THR A 17 23.73 -2.67 9.32
CA THR A 17 23.79 -4.08 9.71
C THR A 17 23.48 -4.21 11.20
N ALA A 18 22.29 -4.67 11.56
CA ALA A 18 21.99 -5.14 12.91
C ALA A 18 22.26 -6.65 12.96
N ASP A 19 23.51 -6.98 13.27
CA ASP A 19 23.96 -8.32 13.61
C ASP A 19 23.65 -8.60 15.09
N THR A 20 23.09 -9.79 15.32
CA THR A 20 23.07 -10.54 16.59
C THR A 20 22.10 -10.13 17.70
N LEU A 21 21.70 -11.16 18.47
CA LEU A 21 21.13 -11.12 19.83
C LEU A 21 19.62 -11.35 19.96
N SER A 22 19.21 -12.62 20.00
CA SER A 22 18.57 -13.17 21.21
C SER A 22 18.29 -14.65 21.04
N THR A 23 19.24 -15.45 21.49
CA THR A 23 19.02 -16.77 22.07
C THR A 23 17.92 -16.69 23.14
N ASN A 24 16.66 -16.90 22.74
CA ASN A 24 15.62 -17.22 23.70
C ASN A 24 15.56 -18.75 23.86
N THR A 25 16.52 -19.24 24.63
CA THR A 25 16.47 -20.52 25.32
C THR A 25 15.19 -20.60 26.15
N GLY A 26 14.36 -21.59 25.84
CA GLY A 26 13.49 -22.20 26.83
C GLY A 26 12.01 -21.91 26.69
N VAL A 27 11.32 -22.73 25.89
CA VAL A 27 10.20 -23.53 26.43
C VAL A 27 10.03 -24.78 25.56
N GLN A 28 10.61 -25.89 26.02
CA GLN A 28 10.03 -27.20 25.76
C GLN A 28 8.68 -27.21 26.49
N ALA A 29 7.58 -27.04 25.78
CA ALA A 29 6.27 -27.32 26.34
C ALA A 29 5.31 -27.76 25.22
N ALA A 30 4.85 -29.00 25.37
CA ALA A 30 3.67 -29.55 24.76
C ALA A 30 3.71 -29.79 23.23
N ASN A 31 4.44 -30.85 22.85
CA ASN A 31 3.95 -31.82 21.87
C ASN A 31 2.66 -32.48 22.40
N LEU A 32 1.56 -31.71 22.50
CA LEU A 32 0.24 -32.27 22.68
C LEU A 32 -0.38 -32.38 21.29
N VAL A 33 -0.21 -33.57 20.75
CA VAL A 33 -0.88 -34.17 19.61
C VAL A 33 -2.40 -33.99 19.76
N GLY A 34 -2.90 -32.84 19.32
CA GLY A 34 -4.33 -32.61 19.09
C GLY A 34 -4.66 -33.03 17.65
N PRO A 35 -5.44 -34.09 17.44
CA PRO A 35 -5.68 -34.65 16.13
C PRO A 35 -6.56 -33.73 15.28
N ALA A 36 -6.28 -33.78 13.98
CA ALA A 36 -7.12 -33.30 12.88
C ALA A 36 -7.33 -31.78 12.82
N GLN A 37 -6.42 -31.17 12.06
CA GLN A 37 -6.62 -30.01 11.21
C GLN A 37 -7.98 -30.05 10.50
N ARG A 38 -9.07 -29.71 11.19
CA ARG A 38 -10.32 -29.33 10.55
C ARG A 38 -10.29 -27.81 10.37
N LEU A 39 -9.31 -27.34 9.59
CA LEU A 39 -9.33 -26.01 8.98
C LEU A 39 -10.42 -26.04 7.90
N LEU A 40 -11.67 -26.04 8.36
CA LEU A 40 -12.84 -25.91 7.51
C LEU A 40 -12.68 -24.59 6.76
N ARG A 41 -12.53 -24.71 5.44
CA ARG A 41 -12.37 -23.64 4.45
C ARG A 41 -12.99 -22.33 4.94
N LYS A 42 -12.14 -21.32 5.16
CA LYS A 42 -12.59 -19.93 5.10
C LYS A 42 -13.17 -19.74 3.70
N HIS A 43 -14.50 -19.68 3.61
CA HIS A 43 -15.18 -19.21 2.41
C HIS A 43 -14.85 -17.72 2.24
N TYR A 44 -13.72 -17.46 1.59
CA TYR A 44 -13.41 -16.18 0.97
C TYR A 44 -14.32 -16.06 -0.25
N THR A 45 -15.57 -15.68 -0.04
CA THR A 45 -16.46 -15.37 -1.16
C THR A 45 -17.47 -14.30 -0.76
N ALA A 46 -16.98 -13.20 -0.18
CA ALA A 46 -17.47 -11.92 -0.70
C ALA A 46 -16.79 -11.76 -2.06
N ALA A 47 -17.30 -12.52 -3.03
CA ALA A 47 -17.16 -12.15 -4.42
C ALA A 47 -17.84 -10.79 -4.50
N GLU A 48 -17.07 -9.72 -4.32
CA GLU A 48 -17.41 -8.44 -4.91
C GLU A 48 -17.44 -8.72 -6.41
N ASN A 49 -18.63 -9.16 -6.82
CA ASN A 49 -19.15 -9.31 -8.17
C ASN A 49 -19.13 -7.93 -8.82
N ASP A 50 -17.93 -7.46 -9.12
CA ASP A 50 -17.72 -6.18 -9.78
C ASP A 50 -17.04 -6.52 -11.09
N GLY A 51 -17.88 -6.98 -12.03
CA GLY A 51 -17.56 -7.52 -13.35
C GLY A 51 -17.01 -6.47 -14.31
N ASP A 52 -16.01 -5.74 -13.86
CA ASP A 52 -15.48 -4.60 -14.57
C ASP A 52 -13.95 -4.66 -14.52
N SER A 53 -13.37 -5.73 -15.10
CA SER A 53 -11.92 -5.96 -15.09
C SER A 53 -11.16 -4.75 -15.69
N GLU A 54 -11.79 -4.05 -16.63
CA GLU A 54 -11.29 -2.82 -17.24
C GLU A 54 -11.56 -1.57 -16.38
N ALA A 55 -12.75 -1.41 -15.76
CA ALA A 55 -12.97 -0.26 -14.86
C ALA A 55 -12.29 -0.39 -13.49
N ARG A 56 -11.91 -1.60 -13.10
CA ARG A 56 -11.05 -1.87 -11.94
C ARG A 56 -9.66 -1.28 -12.17
N ALA A 57 -9.09 -1.40 -13.35
CA ALA A 57 -7.81 -0.74 -13.63
C ALA A 57 -8.03 0.78 -13.74
N LEU A 58 -7.38 1.55 -12.87
CA LEU A 58 -7.25 2.99 -13.09
C LEU A 58 -6.43 3.20 -14.37
N ASN A 59 -7.12 3.59 -15.45
CA ASN A 59 -6.54 3.79 -16.79
C ASN A 59 -5.63 5.04 -16.81
N PRO A 60 -4.47 4.99 -17.47
CA PRO A 60 -3.59 6.14 -17.75
C PRO A 60 -4.31 7.43 -18.20
N GLU A 61 -5.31 7.34 -19.07
CA GLU A 61 -6.05 8.53 -19.54
C GLU A 61 -6.81 9.22 -18.40
N LYS A 62 -7.43 8.43 -17.51
CA LYS A 62 -8.12 8.96 -16.33
C LYS A 62 -7.12 9.62 -15.38
N MET A 63 -5.95 9.00 -15.17
CA MET A 63 -4.88 9.59 -14.33
C MET A 63 -4.38 10.90 -14.91
N LYS A 64 -4.16 10.96 -16.22
CA LYS A 64 -3.76 12.18 -16.92
C LYS A 64 -4.78 13.29 -16.76
N THR A 65 -6.08 12.98 -16.92
CA THR A 65 -7.15 13.96 -16.72
C THR A 65 -7.21 14.45 -15.28
N MET A 66 -7.09 13.55 -14.30
CA MET A 66 -7.04 13.93 -12.88
C MET A 66 -5.84 14.83 -12.57
N TRP A 67 -4.66 14.48 -13.07
CA TRP A 67 -3.44 15.25 -12.86
C TRP A 67 -3.55 16.65 -13.50
N LYS A 68 -4.03 16.73 -14.74
CA LYS A 68 -4.29 18.02 -15.42
C LYS A 68 -5.36 18.86 -14.73
N ALA A 69 -6.33 18.23 -14.07
CA ALA A 69 -7.33 18.91 -13.25
C ALA A 69 -6.78 19.37 -11.89
N GLY A 70 -5.50 19.15 -11.59
CA GLY A 70 -4.87 19.52 -10.33
C GLY A 70 -5.26 18.61 -9.16
N MET A 71 -5.74 17.39 -9.42
CA MET A 71 -6.08 16.43 -8.35
C MET A 71 -4.80 16.01 -7.62
N THR A 72 -4.71 16.36 -6.33
CA THR A 72 -3.61 15.91 -5.48
C THR A 72 -3.77 14.43 -5.10
N VAL A 73 -2.68 13.80 -4.67
CA VAL A 73 -2.73 12.41 -4.17
C VAL A 73 -3.67 12.30 -2.96
N ASP A 74 -3.62 13.27 -2.05
CA ASP A 74 -4.51 13.33 -0.88
C ASP A 74 -5.97 13.53 -1.28
N GLY A 75 -6.24 14.39 -2.26
CA GLY A 75 -7.58 14.59 -2.82
C GLY A 75 -8.13 13.29 -3.43
N TYR A 76 -7.27 12.52 -4.09
CA TYR A 76 -7.66 11.22 -4.61
C TYR A 76 -7.87 10.16 -3.51
N ALA A 77 -7.04 10.16 -2.46
CA ALA A 77 -7.23 9.31 -1.28
C ALA A 77 -8.59 9.59 -0.60
N ALA A 78 -8.95 10.88 -0.47
CA ALA A 78 -10.25 11.31 0.04
C ALA A 78 -11.41 10.83 -0.85
N LYS A 79 -11.28 10.98 -2.18
CA LYS A 79 -12.27 10.47 -3.15
C LYS A 79 -12.49 8.96 -3.02
N LEU A 80 -11.43 8.20 -2.73
CA LEU A 80 -11.51 6.76 -2.51
C LEU A 80 -12.02 6.37 -1.10
N LYS A 81 -12.20 7.34 -0.20
CA LYS A 81 -12.48 7.14 1.24
C LYS A 81 -11.40 6.30 1.92
N LEU A 82 -10.14 6.58 1.59
CA LEU A 82 -8.97 5.93 2.16
C LEU A 82 -8.33 6.73 3.28
N THR A 83 -8.54 8.05 3.36
CA THR A 83 -7.87 8.94 4.32
C THR A 83 -7.94 8.42 5.75
N ASP A 84 -9.15 8.14 6.26
CA ASP A 84 -9.32 7.65 7.63
C ASP A 84 -8.75 6.24 7.82
N LYS A 85 -8.82 5.40 6.77
CA LYS A 85 -8.28 4.03 6.82
C LYS A 85 -6.77 4.03 6.89
N ILE A 86 -6.12 4.93 6.15
CA ILE A 86 -4.68 5.13 6.18
C ILE A 86 -4.26 5.65 7.55
N ALA A 87 -4.98 6.66 8.08
CA ALA A 87 -4.72 7.21 9.41
C ALA A 87 -4.86 6.13 10.50
N ALA A 88 -5.93 5.33 10.45
CA ALA A 88 -6.15 4.23 11.39
C ALA A 88 -5.09 3.12 11.25
N ALA A 89 -4.58 2.87 10.04
CA ALA A 89 -3.55 1.86 9.77
C ALA A 89 -2.11 2.37 9.99
N ALA A 90 -1.89 3.67 10.17
CA ALA A 90 -0.56 4.29 10.16
C ALA A 90 0.41 3.68 11.18
N ASN A 91 -0.11 3.28 12.34
CA ASN A 91 0.70 2.73 13.43
C ASN A 91 0.78 1.19 13.43
N SER A 92 0.32 0.52 12.37
CA SER A 92 0.32 -0.94 12.30
C SER A 92 0.69 -1.43 10.92
N ALA A 93 1.89 -2.01 10.80
CA ALA A 93 2.37 -2.64 9.57
C ALA A 93 1.36 -3.66 9.03
N LYS A 94 0.76 -4.48 9.92
CA LYS A 94 -0.26 -5.47 9.54
C LYS A 94 -1.56 -4.84 9.06
N ALA A 95 -1.98 -3.72 9.64
CA ALA A 95 -3.16 -3.00 9.14
C ALA A 95 -2.89 -2.36 7.78
N MET A 96 -1.68 -1.80 7.59
CA MET A 96 -1.25 -1.22 6.33
C MET A 96 -1.10 -2.28 5.23
N GLU A 97 -0.57 -3.46 5.55
CA GLU A 97 -0.49 -4.62 4.66
C GLU A 97 -1.88 -4.99 4.13
N LYS A 98 -2.84 -5.21 5.05
CA LYS A 98 -4.24 -5.49 4.68
C LYS A 98 -4.87 -4.38 3.85
N LEU A 99 -4.54 -3.12 4.16
CA LEU A 99 -5.03 -1.98 3.39
C LEU A 99 -4.41 -1.97 1.98
N GLY A 100 -3.13 -2.31 1.85
CA GLY A 100 -2.38 -2.47 0.60
C GLY A 100 -2.94 -3.54 -0.33
N GLU A 101 -3.52 -4.59 0.23
CA GLU A 101 -4.22 -5.63 -0.54
C GLU A 101 -5.50 -5.10 -1.22
N THR A 102 -6.12 -4.06 -0.65
CA THR A 102 -7.37 -3.50 -1.17
C THR A 102 -7.20 -2.85 -2.54
N HIS A 103 -8.21 -3.03 -3.38
CA HIS A 103 -8.20 -2.48 -4.73
C HIS A 103 -8.11 -0.95 -4.76
N LYS A 104 -8.73 -0.29 -3.77
CA LYS A 104 -8.66 1.17 -3.62
C LYS A 104 -7.25 1.65 -3.33
N MET A 105 -6.52 0.99 -2.43
CA MET A 105 -5.14 1.37 -2.12
C MET A 105 -4.24 1.20 -3.35
N LYS A 106 -4.41 0.10 -4.11
CA LYS A 106 -3.70 -0.11 -5.38
C LYS A 106 -3.98 1.00 -6.40
N LYS A 107 -5.24 1.49 -6.49
CA LYS A 107 -5.59 2.65 -7.31
C LYS A 107 -4.87 3.92 -6.85
N LEU A 108 -4.81 4.17 -5.55
CA LEU A 108 -4.10 5.33 -4.98
C LEU A 108 -2.60 5.28 -5.29
N LEU A 109 -1.94 4.14 -5.07
CA LEU A 109 -0.52 3.95 -5.35
C LEU A 109 -0.18 4.14 -6.82
N ARG A 110 -1.05 3.66 -7.72
CA ARG A 110 -0.88 3.90 -9.17
C ARG A 110 -0.93 5.38 -9.51
N TYR A 111 -1.88 6.12 -8.93
CA TYR A 111 -1.97 7.56 -9.14
C TYR A 111 -0.79 8.31 -8.53
N LEU A 112 -0.33 7.92 -7.33
CA LEU A 112 0.87 8.46 -6.71
C LEU A 112 2.09 8.29 -7.62
N ASN A 113 2.28 7.09 -8.19
CA ASN A 113 3.37 6.85 -9.14
C ASN A 113 3.24 7.72 -10.40
N TYR A 114 2.03 7.82 -10.96
CA TYR A 114 1.77 8.68 -12.11
C TYR A 114 2.12 10.15 -11.82
N VAL A 115 1.72 10.67 -10.66
CA VAL A 115 2.05 12.04 -10.24
C VAL A 115 3.56 12.20 -10.13
N ALA A 116 4.26 11.29 -9.46
CA ALA A 116 5.72 11.35 -9.29
C ALA A 116 6.48 11.40 -10.63
N GLU A 117 6.08 10.56 -11.59
CA GLU A 117 6.66 10.54 -12.95
C GLU A 117 6.47 11.86 -13.70
N HIS A 118 5.41 12.62 -13.41
CA HIS A 118 5.06 13.84 -14.14
C HIS A 118 5.39 15.13 -13.38
N THR A 119 5.66 15.07 -12.07
CA THR A 119 6.13 16.22 -11.27
C THR A 119 7.65 16.34 -11.23
N ALA A 120 8.38 15.27 -11.55
CA ALA A 120 9.85 15.28 -11.59
C ALA A 120 10.42 15.92 -12.89
N VAL A 121 9.57 16.51 -13.73
CA VAL A 121 9.91 17.16 -15.02
C VAL A 121 9.86 18.67 -14.86
#